data_AF-A0A967HRY6-F1
#
_entry.id   AF-A0A967HRY6-F1
#
_cell.length_a   1.000
_cell.length_b   1.000
_cell.length_c   1.000
_cell.angle_alpha   90.00
_cell.angle_beta   90.00
_cell.angle_gamma   90.00
#
_symmetry.space_group_name_H-M   'P 1'
#
loop_
_entity.id
_entity.type
_entity.pdbx_description
1 polymer ?
#
loop_
_entity_poly.entity_id
_entity_poly.type
_entity_poly.pdbx_seq_one_letter_code
_entity_poly.pdbx_strand_id
1 'polypeptide(L)'
;MAELAARYRRLVKLWRDGDADQIGPALDAMGRLLAGLRVDAMGVRLVPVAEVFDRFPRLVRDAARSVGREVEFQLEGRSIEMDRAILNEVAEPVL
;
A
#
# COMPACT_ATOMS: atom_id res chain seq x y z
N MET A 1 -15.74 -3.80 4.05
CA MET A 1 -16.09 -4.73 5.16
C MET A 1 -17.59 -5.01 5.30
N ALA A 2 -18.47 -4.00 5.34
CA ALA A 2 -19.92 -4.22 5.49
C ALA A 2 -20.55 -5.09 4.38
N GLU A 3 -20.12 -4.91 3.13
CA GLU A 3 -20.62 -5.66 1.98
C GLU A 3 -20.20 -7.14 1.99
N LEU A 4 -18.98 -7.44 2.48
CA LEU A 4 -18.52 -8.82 2.67
C LEU A 4 -19.39 -9.56 3.69
N ALA A 5 -19.72 -8.90 4.81
CA ALA A 5 -20.59 -9.46 5.84
C ALA A 5 -22.02 -9.68 5.33
N ALA A 6 -22.54 -8.79 4.48
CA ALA A 6 -23.84 -8.96 3.83
C ALA A 6 -23.85 -10.18 2.89
N ARG A 7 -22.83 -10.33 2.04
CA ARG A 7 -22.70 -11.48 1.14
C ARG A 7 -22.50 -12.81 1.87
N TYR A 8 -21.71 -12.83 2.95
CA TYR A 8 -21.54 -14.01 3.80
C TYR A 8 -22.88 -14.45 4.42
N ARG A 9 -23.66 -13.50 4.98
CA ARG A 9 -24.99 -13.81 5.52
C ARG A 9 -25.93 -14.37 4.45
N ARG A 10 -25.89 -13.84 3.23
CA ARG A 10 -26.65 -14.38 2.09
C ARG A 10 -26.23 -15.81 1.76
N LEU A 11 -24.93 -16.11 1.74
CA LEU A 11 -24.42 -17.46 1.49
C LEU A 11 -24.90 -18.46 2.56
N VAL A 12 -24.81 -18.08 3.84
CA VAL A 12 -25.30 -18.91 4.95
C VAL A 12 -26.81 -19.16 4.84
N LYS A 13 -27.57 -18.14 4.42
CA LYS A 13 -29.01 -18.29 4.17
C LYS A 13 -29.29 -19.30 3.05
N LEU A 14 -28.63 -19.15 1.88
CA LEU A 14 -28.80 -20.07 0.75
C LEU A 14 -28.45 -21.52 1.11
N TRP A 15 -27.42 -21.72 1.93
CA TRP A 15 -27.06 -23.05 2.44
C TRP A 15 -28.13 -23.63 3.36
N ARG A 16 -28.73 -22.82 4.25
CA ARG A 16 -29.84 -23.26 5.13
C ARG A 16 -31.12 -23.54 4.35
N ASP A 17 -31.39 -22.79 3.30
CA ASP A 17 -32.58 -22.91 2.47
C ASP A 17 -32.48 -24.07 1.47
N GLY A 18 -31.32 -24.74 1.38
CA GLY A 18 -31.10 -25.90 0.50
C GLY A 18 -30.92 -25.54 -0.99
N ASP A 19 -30.68 -24.26 -1.28
CA ASP A 19 -30.68 -23.71 -2.64
C ASP A 19 -29.29 -23.85 -3.28
N ALA A 20 -28.90 -25.09 -3.58
CA ALA A 20 -27.55 -25.46 -3.98
C ALA A 20 -27.07 -24.76 -5.27
N ASP A 21 -27.98 -24.51 -6.22
CA ASP A 21 -27.68 -23.86 -7.49
C ASP A 21 -27.22 -22.40 -7.32
N GLN A 22 -27.62 -21.75 -6.21
CA GLN A 22 -27.27 -20.37 -5.90
C GLN A 22 -25.98 -20.23 -5.09
N ILE A 23 -25.46 -21.32 -4.52
CA ILE A 23 -24.25 -21.32 -3.68
C ILE A 23 -23.01 -20.99 -4.52
N GLY A 24 -22.84 -21.63 -5.68
CA GLY A 24 -21.72 -21.38 -6.59
C GLY A 24 -21.62 -19.91 -7.02
N PRO A 25 -22.68 -19.33 -7.60
CA PRO A 25 -22.70 -17.92 -7.98
C PRO A 25 -22.45 -16.96 -6.80
N ALA A 26 -22.94 -17.29 -5.60
CA ALA A 26 -22.71 -16.48 -4.41
C ALA A 26 -21.24 -16.51 -3.95
N LEU A 27 -20.59 -17.68 -4.01
CA LEU A 27 -19.17 -17.84 -3.72
C LEU A 27 -18.32 -17.06 -4.73
N ASP A 28 -18.62 -17.15 -6.03
CA ASP A 28 -17.88 -16.42 -7.05
C ASP A 28 -17.97 -14.90 -6.87
N ALA A 29 -19.15 -14.41 -6.52
CA ALA A 29 -19.36 -12.99 -6.23
C ALA A 29 -18.58 -12.53 -4.99
N MET A 30 -18.48 -13.36 -3.96
CA MET A 30 -17.61 -13.09 -2.80
C MET A 30 -16.13 -13.13 -3.18
N GLY A 31 -15.70 -14.10 -3.99
CA GLY A 31 -14.32 -14.21 -4.47
C GLY A 31 -13.88 -12.96 -5.23
N ARG A 32 -14.73 -12.43 -6.13
CA ARG A 32 -14.46 -11.17 -6.83
C ARG A 32 -14.34 -9.97 -5.87
N LEU A 33 -15.22 -9.87 -4.88
CA LEU A 33 -15.16 -8.80 -3.88
C LEU A 33 -13.89 -8.88 -3.02
N LEU A 34 -13.48 -10.07 -2.62
CA LEU A 34 -12.24 -10.29 -1.89
C LEU A 34 -11.00 -9.99 -2.74
N ALA A 35 -11.02 -10.34 -4.03
CA ALA A 35 -9.96 -10.00 -4.96
C ALA A 35 -9.81 -8.48 -5.12
N GLY A 36 -10.92 -7.75 -5.26
CA GLY A 36 -10.91 -6.28 -5.28
C GLY A 36 -10.35 -5.69 -3.99
N LEU A 37 -10.83 -6.16 -2.83
CA LEU A 37 -10.32 -5.71 -1.54
C LEU A 37 -8.81 -5.97 -1.37
N ARG A 38 -8.31 -7.11 -1.88
CA ARG A 38 -6.88 -7.43 -1.86
C ARG A 38 -6.08 -6.46 -2.73
N VAL A 39 -6.58 -6.09 -3.91
CA VAL A 39 -5.95 -5.09 -4.79
C VAL A 39 -5.90 -3.73 -4.09
N ASP A 40 -7.02 -3.28 -3.52
CA ASP A 40 -7.10 -2.00 -2.81
C ASP A 40 -6.17 -1.97 -1.58
N ALA A 41 -6.13 -3.06 -0.80
CA ALA A 41 -5.22 -3.19 0.33
C ALA A 41 -3.74 -3.25 -0.09
N MET A 42 -3.43 -3.75 -1.28
CA MET A 42 -2.07 -3.68 -1.83
C MET A 42 -1.69 -2.28 -2.30
N GLY A 43 -2.67 -1.42 -2.65
CA GLY A 43 -2.48 -0.02 -3.03
C GLY A 43 -2.33 0.96 -1.86
N VAL A 44 -2.54 0.51 -0.62
CA VAL A 44 -2.30 1.32 0.59
C VAL A 44 -1.20 0.65 1.41
N ARG A 45 0.03 0.66 0.87
CA ARG A 45 1.22 0.24 1.61
C ARG A 45 1.95 1.49 2.07
N LEU A 46 1.43 2.06 3.14
CA LEU A 46 2.09 3.16 3.84
C LEU A 46 3.43 2.66 4.39
N VAL A 47 4.50 3.34 4.02
CA VAL A 47 5.86 3.10 4.48
C VAL A 47 6.42 4.42 4.99
N PRO A 48 7.22 4.42 6.07
CA PRO A 48 7.87 5.63 6.54
C PRO A 48 8.76 6.22 5.46
N VAL A 49 8.62 7.53 5.22
CA VAL A 49 9.41 8.25 4.23
C VAL A 49 10.92 8.10 4.51
N ALA A 50 11.32 7.96 5.78
CA ALA A 50 12.70 7.75 6.18
C ALA A 50 13.42 6.59 5.46
N GLU A 51 12.71 5.51 5.08
CA GLU A 51 13.31 4.32 4.45
C GLU A 51 14.03 4.66 3.13
N VAL A 52 13.52 5.65 2.39
CA VAL A 52 14.15 6.16 1.16
C VAL A 52 15.24 7.19 1.45
N PHE A 53 14.99 8.08 2.41
CA PHE A 53 15.82 9.25 2.67
C PHE A 53 17.09 8.94 3.49
N ASP A 54 17.21 7.73 4.04
CA ASP A 54 18.38 7.29 4.81
C ASP A 54 19.70 7.29 3.99
N ARG A 55 19.62 7.24 2.65
CA ARG A 55 20.80 7.35 1.77
C ARG A 55 21.23 8.78 1.44
N PHE A 56 20.34 9.76 1.62
CA PHE A 56 20.58 11.16 1.24
C PHE A 56 21.68 11.86 2.05
N PRO A 57 21.87 11.61 3.37
CA PRO A 57 22.98 12.23 4.11
C PRO A 57 24.34 11.97 3.48
N ARG A 58 24.55 10.78 2.90
CA ARG A 58 25.79 10.44 2.21
C ARG A 58 25.89 11.15 0.86
N LEU A 59 24.83 11.11 0.05
CA LEU A 59 24.79 11.77 -1.27
C LEU A 59 25.00 13.29 -1.16
N VAL A 60 24.35 13.94 -0.20
CA VAL A 60 24.51 15.38 0.04
C VAL A 60 25.94 15.70 0.49
N ARG A 61 26.55 14.86 1.33
CA ARG A 61 27.94 15.05 1.78
C ARG A 61 28.94 14.87 0.64
N ASP A 62 28.71 13.91 -0.25
CA ASP A 62 29.56 13.67 -1.42
C ASP A 62 29.43 14.82 -2.43
N ALA A 63 28.21 15.32 -2.68
CA ALA A 63 27.97 16.49 -3.52
C ALA A 63 28.56 17.78 -2.93
N ALA A 64 28.42 18.00 -1.62
CA ALA A 64 29.00 19.15 -0.92
C ALA A 64 30.53 19.18 -1.05
N ARG A 65 31.17 18.00 -0.94
CA ARG A 65 32.62 17.84 -1.17
C ARG A 65 33.01 18.15 -2.62
N SER A 66 32.23 17.73 -3.62
CA SER A 66 32.56 17.99 -5.02
C SER A 66 32.52 19.47 -5.40
N VAL A 67 31.71 20.27 -4.70
CA VAL A 67 31.64 21.73 -4.89
C VAL A 67 32.44 22.53 -3.86
N GLY A 68 33.15 21.85 -2.94
CA GLY A 68 33.97 22.48 -1.90
C GLY A 68 33.16 23.33 -0.90
N ARG A 69 31.92 22.96 -0.61
CA ARG A 69 31.04 23.68 0.32
C ARG A 69 30.79 22.86 1.57
N GLU A 70 30.64 23.56 2.69
CA GLU A 70 30.11 22.97 3.93
C GLU A 70 28.59 23.08 3.91
N VAL A 71 27.92 21.94 4.14
CA VAL A 71 26.45 21.82 4.09
C VAL A 71 25.99 21.02 5.29
N GLU A 72 25.01 21.57 6.00
CA GLU A 72 24.24 20.85 7.02
C GLU A 72 22.98 20.26 6.38
N PHE A 73 22.74 18.97 6.57
CA PHE A 73 21.56 18.27 6.06
C PHE A 73 20.65 17.91 7.24
N GLN A 74 19.44 18.47 7.27
CA GLN A 74 18.41 18.17 8.25
C GLN A 74 17.21 17.52 7.55
N LEU A 75 16.65 16.48 8.16
CA LEU A 75 15.48 15.76 7.66
C LEU A 75 14.36 15.83 8.69
N GLU A 76 13.26 16.49 8.34
CA GLU A 76 12.04 16.58 9.14
C GLU A 76 10.96 15.64 8.61
N GLY A 77 10.00 15.26 9.45
CA GLY A 77 8.88 14.42 9.02
C GLY A 77 9.25 12.96 8.74
N ARG A 78 10.31 12.43 9.38
CA ARG A 78 10.81 11.05 9.19
C ARG A 78 9.75 9.96 9.41
N SER A 79 8.78 10.22 10.28
CA SER A 79 7.69 9.30 10.62
C SER A 79 6.46 9.44 9.73
N ILE A 80 6.46 10.38 8.77
CA ILE A 80 5.36 10.49 7.80
C ILE A 80 5.34 9.19 7.00
N GLU A 81 4.17 8.58 6.91
CA GLU A 81 3.98 7.40 6.08
C GLU A 81 3.39 7.79 4.73
N MET A 82 3.93 7.21 3.66
CA MET A 82 3.50 7.48 2.29
C MET A 82 3.38 6.17 1.51
N ASP A 83 2.58 6.17 0.45
CA ASP A 83 2.47 5.00 -0.42
C ASP A 83 3.84 4.59 -0.99
N ARG A 84 4.11 3.28 -0.98
CA ARG A 84 5.38 2.71 -1.44
C ARG A 84 5.68 2.99 -2.91
N ALA A 85 4.68 2.97 -3.79
CA ALA A 85 4.92 3.23 -5.21
C ALA A 85 5.31 4.70 -5.41
N ILE A 86 4.60 5.63 -4.77
CA ILE A 86 4.97 7.06 -4.75
C ILE A 86 6.36 7.25 -4.15
N LEU A 87 6.67 6.58 -3.03
CA LEU A 87 8.00 6.64 -2.41
C LEU A 87 9.10 6.18 -3.35
N ASN A 88 8.88 5.12 -4.13
CA ASN A 88 9.86 4.63 -5.09
C ASN A 88 10.05 5.60 -6.26
N GLU A 89 9.00 6.23 -6.75
CA GLU A 89 9.09 7.26 -7.80
C GLU A 89 9.88 8.49 -7.32
N VAL A 90 9.64 8.94 -6.07
CA VAL A 90 10.41 10.04 -5.46
C VAL A 90 11.85 9.63 -5.14
N ALA A 91 12.07 8.34 -4.85
CA ALA A 91 13.38 7.80 -4.53
C ALA A 91 14.31 7.79 -5.75
N GLU A 92 13.78 7.53 -6.95
CA GLU A 92 14.58 7.53 -8.16
C GLU A 92 15.37 8.84 -8.23
N PRO A 93 16.72 8.78 -8.18
CA PRO A 93 17.49 9.99 -8.24
C PRO A 93 17.10 10.68 -9.53
N VAL A 94 16.68 11.94 -9.44
CA VAL A 94 16.57 12.83 -10.59
C VAL A 94 17.98 12.84 -11.21
N LEU A 95 18.16 11.99 -12.22
CA LEU A 95 19.36 11.93 -13.07
C LEU A 95 19.51 13.25 -13.81
#